data_AF-F0GFR5-F1
#
_entry.id   AF-F0GFR5-F1
#
_cell.length_a   1.000
_cell.length_b   1.000
_cell.length_c   1.000
_cell.angle_alpha   90.00
_cell.angle_beta   90.00
_cell.angle_gamma   90.00
#
_symmetry.space_group_name_H-M   'P 1'
#
loop_
_entity.id
_entity.type
_entity.pdbx_description
1 polymer ?
#
loop_
_entity_poly.entity_id
_entity_poly.type
_entity_poly.pdbx_seq_one_letter_code
_entity_poly.pdbx_strand_id
1 'polypeptide(L)'
;MFRVPAKEYDYWGFCHGDFRLDNLRLHDCTITLFDFDDCGTGPQLFDLATIAWWLELGPEPAPGPLWADLVDAYSHVLPDRYIENHEIARLVICNELRSLQFLVRYCRLPDELWVEQFDRLEKLCIRASDLELRILGADRSIASFHDRNS
;
A
#
# COMPACT_ATOMS: atom_id res chain seq x y z
N MET A 1 -23.14 18.19 -16.81
CA MET A 1 -22.48 18.72 -15.61
C MET A 1 -22.77 17.74 -14.48
N PHE A 2 -21.89 16.77 -14.24
CA PHE A 2 -22.07 15.79 -13.17
C PHE A 2 -21.57 16.41 -11.87
N ARG A 3 -22.47 16.52 -10.89
CA ARG A 3 -22.18 17.02 -9.56
C ARG A 3 -21.69 15.84 -8.73
N VAL A 4 -20.38 15.79 -8.50
CA VAL A 4 -19.75 14.82 -7.61
C VAL A 4 -20.20 15.13 -6.17
N PRO A 5 -20.71 14.15 -5.41
CA PRO A 5 -21.13 14.38 -4.03
C PRO A 5 -19.92 14.76 -3.15
N ALA A 6 -20.11 15.75 -2.28
CA ALA A 6 -19.05 16.43 -1.53
C ALA A 6 -18.35 15.61 -0.42
N LYS A 7 -18.43 14.26 -0.44
CA LYS A 7 -17.73 13.38 0.52
C LYS A 7 -16.54 12.62 -0.08
N GLU A 8 -16.36 12.65 -1.40
CA GLU A 8 -15.37 11.82 -2.10
C GLU A 8 -13.91 12.33 -1.99
N TYR A 9 -13.69 13.48 -1.36
CA TYR A 9 -12.38 14.12 -1.23
C TYR A 9 -11.80 14.12 0.19
N ASP A 10 -12.48 13.51 1.17
CA ASP A 10 -12.07 13.57 2.60
C ASP A 10 -10.82 12.73 2.93
N TYR A 11 -10.31 11.99 1.94
CA TYR A 11 -9.21 11.04 2.09
C TYR A 11 -7.95 11.44 1.33
N TRP A 12 -7.90 12.68 0.85
CA TRP A 12 -6.73 13.29 0.25
C TRP A 12 -6.01 14.15 1.30
N GLY A 13 -4.74 13.90 1.54
CA GLY A 13 -4.01 14.56 2.60
C GLY A 13 -2.51 14.34 2.54
N PHE A 14 -1.82 14.78 3.58
CA PHE A 14 -0.39 14.57 3.70
C PHE A 14 -0.06 13.07 3.72
N CYS A 15 0.95 12.69 2.95
CA CYS A 15 1.55 11.36 2.92
C CYS A 15 3.07 11.52 3.06
N HIS A 16 3.70 10.59 3.78
CA HIS A 16 5.15 10.45 3.84
C HIS A 16 5.72 10.14 2.46
N GLY A 17 5.01 9.39 1.63
CA GLY A 17 5.37 9.11 0.24
C GLY A 17 6.38 7.97 0.08
N ASP A 18 7.23 7.71 1.08
CA ASP A 18 8.05 6.49 1.20
C ASP A 18 7.93 5.84 2.59
N PHE A 19 6.70 5.49 2.98
CA PHE A 19 6.40 4.88 4.28
C PHE A 19 6.81 3.40 4.29
N ARG A 20 8.06 3.11 4.63
CA ARG A 20 8.66 1.76 4.68
C ARG A 20 9.40 1.51 5.99
N LEU A 21 9.57 0.24 6.35
CA LEU A 21 10.20 -0.17 7.61
C LEU A 21 11.62 0.39 7.80
N ASP A 22 12.37 0.58 6.71
CA ASP A 22 13.72 1.15 6.76
C ASP A 22 13.75 2.64 7.12
N ASN A 23 12.62 3.35 6.92
CA ASN A 23 12.44 4.76 7.27
C ASN A 23 11.79 4.95 8.66
N LEU A 24 11.77 3.87 9.46
CA LEU A 24 11.26 3.86 10.83
C LEU A 24 12.40 3.62 11.83
N ARG A 25 12.36 4.32 12.96
CA ARG A 25 13.15 4.00 14.16
C ARG A 25 12.22 3.66 15.30
N LEU A 26 12.46 2.51 15.93
CA LEU A 26 11.83 2.13 17.19
C LEU A 26 12.77 2.46 18.36
N HIS A 27 12.30 3.27 19.30
CA HIS A 27 13.01 3.57 20.55
C HIS A 27 11.99 3.67 21.69
N ASP A 28 12.16 2.88 22.75
CA ASP A 28 11.25 2.86 23.93
C ASP A 28 9.76 2.84 23.55
N CYS A 29 9.38 1.90 22.66
CA CYS A 29 8.01 1.74 22.14
C CYS A 29 7.47 2.93 21.31
N THR A 30 8.31 3.90 20.98
CA THR A 30 7.97 5.03 20.10
C THR A 30 8.52 4.76 18.71
N ILE A 31 7.65 4.81 17.70
CA ILE A 31 8.04 4.78 16.29
C ILE A 31 8.25 6.23 15.83
N THR A 32 9.44 6.51 15.31
CA THR A 32 9.78 7.80 14.70
C THR A 32 10.03 7.59 13.21
N LEU A 33 9.34 8.36 12.38
CA LEU A 33 9.56 8.40 10.93
C LEU A 33 10.64 9.43 10.58
N PHE A 34 11.40 9.15 9.53
CA PHE A 34 12.38 10.05 8.95
C PHE A 34 12.42 9.85 7.43
N ASP A 35 13.18 10.70 6.71
CA ASP A 35 13.31 10.67 5.24
C ASP A 35 12.03 11.09 4.49
N PHE A 36 11.64 12.36 4.67
CA PHE A 36 10.44 12.95 4.09
C PHE A 36 10.66 13.54 2.68
N ASP A 37 11.72 13.14 1.97
CA ASP A 37 12.06 13.72 0.66
C ASP A 37 10.99 13.41 -0.42
N ASP A 38 10.25 12.32 -0.26
CA ASP A 38 9.13 11.91 -1.12
C ASP A 38 7.74 12.38 -0.62
N CYS A 39 7.68 13.19 0.45
CA CYS A 39 6.40 13.56 1.05
C CYS A 39 5.59 14.52 0.17
N GLY A 40 4.27 14.48 0.34
CA GLY A 40 3.38 15.29 -0.48
C GLY A 40 1.92 15.12 -0.11
N THR A 41 1.04 15.60 -0.99
CA THR A 41 -0.40 15.41 -0.83
C THR A 41 -0.89 14.32 -1.77
N GLY A 42 -1.60 13.34 -1.23
CA GLY A 42 -2.07 12.16 -1.96
C GLY A 42 -3.20 11.44 -1.23
N PRO A 43 -3.61 10.25 -1.71
CA PRO A 43 -4.55 9.40 -0.97
C PRO A 43 -3.93 9.00 0.37
N GLN A 44 -4.61 9.26 1.49
CA GLN A 44 -4.04 9.03 2.83
C GLN A 44 -3.70 7.56 3.13
N LEU A 45 -4.32 6.59 2.43
CA LEU A 45 -3.94 5.17 2.53
C LEU A 45 -2.71 4.81 1.70
N PHE A 46 -2.13 5.75 0.96
CA PHE A 46 -0.94 5.50 0.13
C PHE A 46 0.27 5.10 0.99
N ASP A 47 0.44 5.70 2.16
CA ASP A 47 1.48 5.31 3.11
C ASP A 47 1.27 3.88 3.60
N LEU A 48 0.03 3.52 3.98
CA LEU A 48 -0.32 2.15 4.37
C LEU A 48 -0.08 1.16 3.20
N ALA A 49 -0.44 1.54 1.98
CA ALA A 49 -0.20 0.74 0.78
C ALA A 49 1.28 0.63 0.40
N THR A 50 2.14 1.53 0.88
CA THR A 50 3.60 1.43 0.69
C THR A 50 4.16 0.28 1.53
N ILE A 51 3.64 0.09 2.75
CA ILE A 51 3.94 -1.11 3.56
C ILE A 51 3.40 -2.36 2.87
N ALA A 52 2.16 -2.34 2.38
CA ALA A 52 1.56 -3.45 1.63
C ALA A 52 2.44 -3.88 0.46
N TRP A 53 2.88 -2.91 -0.35
CA TRP A 53 3.77 -3.14 -1.49
C TRP A 53 5.12 -3.73 -1.05
N TRP A 54 5.71 -3.24 0.03
CA TRP A 54 6.95 -3.79 0.60
C TRP A 54 6.81 -5.25 1.05
N LEU A 55 5.73 -5.57 1.76
CA LEU A 55 5.43 -6.93 2.19
C LEU A 55 5.12 -7.84 0.99
N GLU A 56 4.43 -7.31 -0.02
CA GLU A 56 4.07 -7.99 -1.27
C GLU A 56 5.26 -8.20 -2.22
N LEU A 57 6.39 -7.51 -2.04
CA LEU A 57 7.62 -7.77 -2.78
C LEU A 57 8.72 -8.43 -1.95
N GLY A 58 8.52 -8.50 -0.63
CA GLY A 58 9.45 -9.09 0.32
C GLY A 58 9.62 -10.61 0.18
N PRO A 59 10.58 -11.19 0.94
CA PRO A 59 10.84 -12.61 0.95
C PRO A 59 9.63 -13.42 1.42
N GLU A 60 9.50 -14.66 0.92
CA GLU A 60 8.47 -15.60 1.37
C GLU A 60 8.76 -16.14 2.78
N PRO A 61 7.73 -16.47 3.58
CA PRO A 61 6.30 -16.28 3.30
C PRO A 61 5.87 -14.81 3.44
N ALA A 62 5.04 -14.33 2.52
CA ALA A 62 4.42 -13.01 2.67
C ALA A 62 3.56 -12.99 3.95
N PRO A 63 3.69 -11.97 4.82
CA PRO A 63 3.10 -12.04 6.14
C PRO A 63 1.67 -11.50 6.11
N GLY A 64 0.76 -12.22 5.45
CA GLY A 64 -0.68 -11.92 5.46
C GLY A 64 -1.25 -11.67 6.87
N PRO A 65 -0.88 -12.47 7.91
CA PRO A 65 -1.26 -12.17 9.29
C PRO A 65 -0.73 -10.83 9.81
N LEU A 66 0.52 -10.46 9.49
CA LEU A 66 1.09 -9.16 9.88
C LEU A 66 0.34 -8.01 9.20
N TRP A 67 -0.02 -8.18 7.93
CA TRP A 67 -0.82 -7.21 7.22
C TRP A 67 -2.20 -7.05 7.85
N ALA A 68 -2.86 -8.17 8.20
CA ALA A 68 -4.15 -8.14 8.88
C ALA A 68 -4.08 -7.41 10.23
N ASP A 69 -3.09 -7.73 11.07
CA ASP A 69 -2.87 -7.07 12.37
C ASP A 69 -2.61 -5.56 12.20
N LEU A 70 -1.85 -5.17 11.17
CA LEU A 70 -1.58 -3.77 10.87
C LEU A 70 -2.85 -3.03 10.41
N VAL A 71 -3.64 -3.62 9.51
CA VAL A 71 -4.90 -3.01 9.04
C VAL A 71 -5.90 -2.87 10.17
N ASP A 72 -6.01 -3.87 11.05
CA ASP A 72 -6.86 -3.80 12.24
C ASP A 72 -6.42 -2.63 13.14
N ALA A 73 -5.13 -2.56 13.50
CA ALA A 73 -4.59 -1.46 14.31
C ALA A 73 -4.79 -0.08 13.64
N TYR A 74 -4.59 0.01 12.32
CA TYR A 74 -4.74 1.26 11.56
C TYR A 74 -6.21 1.70 11.44
N SER A 75 -7.15 0.75 11.41
CA SER A 75 -8.59 1.06 11.38
C SER A 75 -9.06 1.73 12.67
N HIS A 76 -8.44 1.42 13.82
CA HIS A 76 -8.78 2.06 15.10
C HIS A 76 -8.44 3.56 15.16
N VAL A 77 -7.51 4.03 14.32
CA VAL A 77 -7.18 5.47 14.20
C VAL A 77 -7.95 6.16 13.07
N LEU A 78 -8.81 5.43 12.35
CA LEU A 78 -9.67 5.91 11.27
C LEU A 78 -11.15 5.56 11.54
N PRO A 79 -11.78 6.13 12.58
CA PRO A 79 -13.08 5.66 13.09
C PRO A 79 -14.23 5.72 12.08
N ASP A 80 -14.14 6.58 11.06
CA ASP A 80 -15.19 6.78 10.05
C ASP A 80 -14.80 6.28 8.65
N ARG A 81 -13.69 5.53 8.52
CA ARG A 81 -13.21 5.03 7.22
C ARG A 81 -12.96 3.53 7.23
N TYR A 82 -13.55 2.86 6.26
CA TYR A 82 -13.27 1.47 5.94
C TYR A 82 -12.08 1.36 5.00
N ILE A 83 -11.18 0.41 5.26
CA ILE A 83 -10.07 0.07 4.37
C ILE A 83 -10.53 -1.09 3.49
N GLU A 84 -10.71 -0.83 2.21
CA GLU A 84 -11.15 -1.85 1.26
C GLU A 84 -9.95 -2.48 0.55
N ASN A 85 -9.95 -3.82 0.41
CA ASN A 85 -8.88 -4.55 -0.26
C ASN A 85 -8.62 -4.05 -1.68
N HIS A 86 -9.68 -3.66 -2.39
CA HIS A 86 -9.56 -3.14 -3.75
C HIS A 86 -8.87 -1.77 -3.82
N GLU A 87 -9.03 -0.93 -2.80
CA GLU A 87 -8.35 0.37 -2.72
C GLU A 87 -6.85 0.15 -2.47
N ILE A 88 -6.52 -0.72 -1.50
CA ILE A 88 -5.14 -1.09 -1.23
C ILE A 88 -4.47 -1.70 -2.46
N ALA A 89 -5.14 -2.64 -3.14
CA ALA A 89 -4.58 -3.28 -4.33
C ALA A 89 -4.26 -2.27 -5.44
N ARG A 90 -5.13 -1.28 -5.66
CA ARG A 90 -4.86 -0.19 -6.61
C ARG A 90 -3.66 0.66 -6.17
N LEU A 91 -3.58 1.02 -4.89
CA LEU A 91 -2.47 1.83 -4.37
C LEU A 91 -1.13 1.06 -4.37
N VAL A 92 -1.15 -0.27 -4.23
CA VAL A 92 0.03 -1.14 -4.41
C VAL A 92 0.54 -1.06 -5.86
N ILE A 93 -0.36 -1.11 -6.85
CA ILE A 93 0.01 -0.88 -8.26
C ILE A 93 0.60 0.53 -8.43
N CYS A 94 -0.01 1.55 -7.83
CA CYS A 94 0.51 2.92 -7.89
C CYS A 94 1.92 3.03 -7.31
N ASN A 95 2.23 2.30 -6.23
CA ASN A 95 3.59 2.24 -5.67
C ASN A 95 4.59 1.58 -6.62
N GLU A 96 4.22 0.49 -7.28
CA GLU A 96 5.09 -0.15 -8.28
C GLU A 96 5.38 0.78 -9.46
N LEU A 97 4.36 1.49 -9.96
CA LEU A 97 4.52 2.48 -11.02
C LEU A 97 5.43 3.64 -10.59
N ARG A 98 5.31 4.09 -9.33
CA ARG A 98 6.18 5.11 -8.74
C ARG A 98 7.64 4.61 -8.65
N SER A 99 7.85 3.38 -8.21
CA SER A 99 9.15 2.72 -8.17
C SER A 99 9.79 2.63 -9.58
N LEU A 100 9.02 2.22 -10.59
CA LEU A 100 9.49 2.22 -11.98
C LEU A 100 9.84 3.62 -12.48
N GLN A 101 9.02 4.63 -12.16
CA GLN A 101 9.30 6.02 -12.53
C GLN A 101 10.62 6.50 -11.89
N PHE A 102 10.88 6.14 -10.64
CA PHE A 102 12.15 6.42 -9.97
C PHE A 102 13.32 5.80 -10.73
N LEU A 103 13.24 4.50 -11.07
CA LEU A 103 14.29 3.81 -11.81
C LEU A 103 14.56 4.47 -13.17
N VAL A 104 13.51 4.87 -13.90
CA VAL A 104 13.65 5.55 -15.20
C VAL A 104 14.34 6.91 -15.06
N ARG A 105 14.03 7.65 -13.99
CA ARG A 105 14.55 9.01 -13.78
C ARG A 105 15.97 9.04 -13.25
N TYR A 106 16.31 8.11 -12.37
CA TYR A 106 17.49 8.22 -11.53
C TYR A 106 18.47 7.05 -11.67
N CYS A 107 18.09 5.97 -12.34
CA CYS A 107 18.93 4.79 -12.50
C CYS A 107 19.27 4.53 -13.96
N ARG A 108 20.44 3.94 -14.19
CA ARG A 108 20.81 3.32 -15.46
C ARG A 108 20.90 1.82 -15.24
N LEU A 109 19.89 1.10 -15.69
CA LEU A 109 19.84 -0.36 -15.58
C LEU A 109 20.29 -1.01 -16.89
N PRO A 110 20.96 -2.19 -16.83
CA PRO A 110 21.09 -3.09 -17.97
C PRO A 110 19.72 -3.54 -18.50
N ASP A 111 19.67 -3.91 -19.78
CA ASP A 111 18.43 -4.32 -20.45
C ASP A 111 17.79 -5.54 -19.79
N GLU A 112 18.60 -6.46 -19.26
CA GLU A 112 18.12 -7.65 -18.56
C GLU A 112 17.31 -7.30 -17.30
N LEU A 113 17.77 -6.30 -16.55
CA LEU A 113 17.06 -5.84 -15.35
C LEU A 113 15.77 -5.10 -15.72
N TRP A 114 15.71 -4.42 -16.86
CA TRP A 114 14.47 -3.81 -17.33
C TRP A 114 13.39 -4.86 -17.63
N VAL A 115 13.78 -5.98 -18.26
CA VAL A 115 12.87 -7.10 -18.50
C VAL A 115 12.31 -7.63 -17.17
N GLU A 116 13.17 -7.80 -16.16
CA GLU A 116 12.74 -8.23 -14.82
C GLU A 116 11.78 -7.22 -14.16
N GLN A 117 12.03 -5.92 -14.31
CA GLN A 117 11.14 -4.89 -13.73
C GLN A 117 9.76 -4.90 -14.39
N PHE A 118 9.68 -5.07 -15.71
CA PHE A 118 8.41 -5.12 -16.42
C PHE A 118 7.62 -6.40 -16.14
N ASP A 119 8.31 -7.55 -16.08
CA ASP A 119 7.69 -8.83 -15.68
C ASP A 119 7.15 -8.76 -14.24
N ARG A 120 7.90 -8.12 -13.32
CA ARG A 120 7.42 -7.88 -11.96
C ARG A 120 6.16 -7.02 -11.94
N LEU A 121 6.15 -5.89 -12.65
CA LEU A 121 4.98 -5.01 -12.74
C LEU A 121 3.76 -5.76 -13.27
N GLU A 122 3.91 -6.49 -14.37
CA GLU A 122 2.81 -7.25 -14.99
C GLU A 122 2.21 -8.24 -13.99
N LYS A 123 3.05 -9.07 -13.37
CA LYS A 123 2.62 -10.07 -12.39
C LYS A 123 1.94 -9.44 -11.17
N LEU A 124 2.47 -8.32 -10.68
CA LEU A 124 1.87 -7.60 -9.56
C LEU A 124 0.50 -7.02 -9.95
N CYS A 125 0.39 -6.39 -11.12
CA CYS A 125 -0.86 -5.83 -11.64
C CYS A 125 -1.95 -6.91 -11.78
N ILE A 126 -1.60 -8.09 -12.30
CA ILE A 126 -2.53 -9.23 -12.42
C ILE A 126 -3.02 -9.64 -11.02
N ARG A 127 -2.10 -9.97 -10.10
CA ARG A 127 -2.48 -10.38 -8.72
C ARG A 127 -3.31 -9.32 -8.01
N ALA A 128 -2.93 -8.05 -8.12
CA ALA A 128 -3.66 -6.94 -7.52
C ALA A 128 -5.09 -6.81 -8.09
N SER A 129 -5.23 -6.93 -9.40
CA SER A 129 -6.54 -6.82 -10.08
C SER A 129 -7.46 -7.97 -9.71
N ASP A 130 -6.90 -9.17 -9.51
CA ASP A 130 -7.65 -10.37 -9.11
C ASP A 130 -7.83 -10.49 -7.59
N LEU A 131 -7.31 -9.53 -6.81
CA LEU A 131 -7.28 -9.54 -5.34
C LEU A 131 -6.58 -10.78 -4.74
N GLU A 132 -5.54 -11.23 -5.43
CA GLU A 132 -4.67 -12.37 -5.06
C GLU A 132 -3.29 -11.91 -4.56
N LEU A 133 -3.19 -10.67 -4.07
CA LEU A 133 -1.98 -10.21 -3.38
C LEU A 133 -1.70 -11.11 -2.18
N ARG A 134 -0.43 -11.47 -1.99
CA ARG A 134 0.02 -12.37 -0.91
C ARG A 134 -0.31 -11.79 0.47
N ILE A 135 -0.26 -10.46 0.60
CA ILE A 135 -0.66 -9.73 1.81
C ILE A 135 -2.13 -9.91 2.21
N LEU A 136 -3.02 -10.23 1.26
CA LEU A 136 -4.43 -10.46 1.54
C LEU A 136 -4.70 -11.87 2.09
N GLY A 137 -3.67 -12.74 2.12
CA GLY A 137 -3.75 -14.10 2.62
C GLY A 137 -4.62 -15.04 1.77
N ALA A 138 -4.45 -16.35 1.97
CA ALA A 138 -5.37 -17.35 1.43
C ALA A 138 -6.71 -17.41 2.20
N ASP A 139 -6.77 -16.76 3.37
CA ASP A 139 -7.95 -16.73 4.22
C ASP A 139 -8.84 -15.54 3.86
N ARG A 140 -9.72 -15.76 2.88
CA ARG A 140 -10.76 -14.82 2.42
C ARG A 140 -11.78 -14.46 3.51
N SER A 141 -11.58 -14.89 4.77
CA SER A 141 -12.48 -14.63 5.90
C SER A 141 -12.36 -13.24 6.52
N ILE A 142 -11.31 -12.46 6.19
CA ILE A 142 -11.22 -11.04 6.59
C ILE A 142 -12.25 -10.16 5.85
N ALA A 143 -12.97 -10.71 4.85
CA ALA A 143 -14.16 -10.09 4.27
C ALA A 143 -15.41 -10.12 5.19
N SER A 144 -15.28 -10.52 6.45
CA SER A 144 -16.36 -10.49 7.45
C SER A 144 -16.03 -9.61 8.66
N PHE A 145 -15.31 -8.51 8.45
CA PHE A 145 -15.37 -7.41 9.41
C PHE A 145 -16.56 -6.51 9.03
N HIS A 146 -17.68 -6.75 9.74
CA HIS A 146 -18.97 -6.04 9.71
C HIS A 146 -20.05 -6.58 8.78
N ASP A 147 -20.54 -7.78 9.13
CA ASP A 147 -21.98 -8.05 9.11
C ASP A 147 -22.42 -8.25 10.58
N ARG A 148 -22.37 -7.17 11.36
CA ARG A 148 -22.99 -7.08 12.69
C ARG A 148 -23.76 -5.77 12.81
N ASN A 149 -25.07 -5.90 12.58
CA ASN A 149 -26.16 -4.97 12.88
C ASN A 149 -26.19 -3.64 12.12
N SER A 150 -26.95 -3.60 11.02
CA SER A 150 -28.18 -2.79 10.88
C SER A 150 -28.94 -3.16 9.60
#